data_AF-A0AA41MWR7-F1
#
_entry.id   AF-A0AA41MWR7-F1
#
_cell.length_a   1.000
_cell.length_b   1.000
_cell.length_c   1.000
_cell.angle_alpha   90.00
_cell.angle_beta   90.00
_cell.angle_gamma   90.00
#
_symmetry.space_group_name_H-M   'P 1'
#
loop_
_entity.id
_entity.type
_entity.pdbx_description
1 polymer ?
#
loop_
_entity_poly.entity_id
_entity_poly.type
_entity_poly.pdbx_seq_one_letter_code
_entity_poly.pdbx_strand_id
1 'polypeptide(L)'
;MLKEIHFAFLPYEAQVFSLDVPHSTYNLYYPFWAGEQAWQLKALAQQIAMLCATLQEYPAIHYHKGPEDTAQLAHAVLAKLNTFKADTPSLGKGPEKTYSQLLIVDQATDPVSPLMHELTFQAMAYDLLDIKQDT
;
A
#
# COMPACT_ATOMS: atom_id res chain seq x y z
N MET A 1 -22.80 11.30 17.49
CA MET A 1 -21.89 11.44 16.33
C MET A 1 -21.24 10.08 16.09
N LEU A 2 -21.57 9.40 14.98
CA LEU A 2 -20.80 8.23 14.56
C LEU A 2 -19.46 8.74 14.02
N LYS A 3 -18.34 8.31 14.61
CA LYS A 3 -17.03 8.38 13.97
C LYS A 3 -16.79 7.00 13.36
N GLU A 4 -16.88 6.91 12.05
CA GLU A 4 -16.41 5.75 11.31
C GLU A 4 -14.88 5.68 11.47
N ILE A 5 -14.40 4.65 12.16
CA ILE A 5 -12.97 4.32 12.21
C ILE A 5 -12.77 3.24 11.15
N HIS A 6 -12.50 3.66 9.91
CA HIS A 6 -12.25 2.74 8.81
C HIS A 6 -10.79 2.28 8.87
N PHE A 7 -10.50 1.22 9.63
CA PHE A 7 -9.23 0.50 9.48
C PHE A 7 -9.30 -0.36 8.22
N ALA A 8 -8.87 0.22 7.10
CA ALA A 8 -8.82 -0.47 5.82
C ALA A 8 -7.43 -1.08 5.54
N PHE A 9 -6.59 -1.22 6.58
CA PHE A 9 -5.27 -1.84 6.55
C PHE A 9 -4.97 -2.50 7.91
N LEU A 10 -4.08 -3.48 7.91
CA LEU A 10 -3.60 -4.18 9.10
C LEU A 10 -2.20 -3.64 9.47
N PRO A 11 -2.01 -2.99 10.63
CA PRO A 11 -0.68 -2.65 11.13
C PRO A 11 0.01 -3.93 11.62
N TYR A 12 0.85 -4.54 10.80
CA TYR A 12 1.52 -5.80 11.10
C TYR A 12 2.68 -5.59 12.09
N GLU A 13 3.44 -4.49 11.89
CA GLU A 13 4.50 -4.07 12.79
C GLU A 13 4.49 -2.54 12.93
N ALA A 14 5.39 -1.98 13.75
CA ALA A 14 5.50 -0.53 13.95
C ALA A 14 5.74 0.25 12.65
N GLN A 15 6.32 -0.37 11.62
CA GLN A 15 6.64 0.24 10.33
C GLN A 15 6.17 -0.60 9.13
N VAL A 16 5.38 -1.65 9.36
CA VAL A 16 4.89 -2.55 8.31
C VAL A 16 3.38 -2.62 8.38
N PHE A 17 2.74 -2.48 7.22
CA PHE A 17 1.29 -2.64 7.10
C PHE A 17 0.96 -3.58 5.95
N SER A 18 -0.18 -4.24 6.06
CA SER A 18 -0.78 -5.06 5.00
C SER A 18 -2.14 -4.49 4.61
N LEU A 19 -2.50 -4.59 3.33
CA LEU A 19 -3.84 -4.24 2.84
C LEU A 19 -4.81 -5.44 2.91
N ASP A 20 -4.31 -6.61 3.34
CA ASP A 20 -5.03 -7.89 3.45
C ASP A 20 -5.75 -8.29 2.16
N VAL A 21 -5.05 -8.18 1.04
CA VAL A 21 -5.56 -8.55 -0.28
C VAL A 21 -4.70 -9.68 -0.88
N PRO A 22 -4.73 -10.90 -0.31
CA PRO A 22 -3.81 -11.99 -0.66
C PRO A 22 -3.92 -12.46 -2.11
N HIS A 23 -5.04 -12.17 -2.79
CA HIS A 23 -5.25 -12.50 -4.21
C HIS A 23 -5.00 -11.33 -5.18
N SER A 24 -4.66 -10.14 -4.66
CA SER A 24 -4.45 -8.95 -5.51
C SER A 24 -3.27 -9.11 -6.46
N THR A 25 -2.15 -9.70 -5.99
CA THR A 25 -0.97 -9.93 -6.82
C THR A 25 -1.30 -10.85 -7.99
N TYR A 26 -1.99 -11.96 -7.75
CA TYR A 26 -2.44 -12.88 -8.79
C TYR A 26 -3.37 -12.21 -9.82
N ASN A 27 -4.28 -11.34 -9.35
CA ASN A 27 -5.23 -10.65 -10.24
C ASN A 27 -4.59 -9.53 -11.08
N LEU A 28 -3.55 -8.87 -10.57
CA LEU A 28 -2.83 -7.82 -11.27
C LEU A 28 -1.91 -8.38 -12.36
N TYR A 29 -1.29 -9.55 -12.15
CA TYR A 29 -0.40 -10.15 -13.15
C TYR A 29 -1.10 -11.08 -14.16
N TYR A 30 -2.35 -11.50 -13.91
CA TYR A 30 -3.05 -12.42 -14.80
C TYR A 30 -4.01 -11.70 -15.78
N PRO A 31 -3.81 -11.80 -17.10
CA PRO A 31 -4.49 -10.97 -18.10
C PRO A 31 -5.99 -11.25 -18.28
N PHE A 32 -6.51 -12.32 -17.68
CA PHE A 32 -7.93 -12.69 -17.78
C PHE A 32 -8.88 -11.74 -17.03
N TRP A 33 -8.35 -10.97 -16.06
CA TRP A 33 -9.16 -10.11 -15.19
C TRP A 33 -8.98 -8.60 -15.43
N ALA A 34 -8.57 -8.20 -16.64
CA ALA A 34 -8.39 -6.79 -17.00
C ALA A 34 -9.61 -5.89 -16.67
N GLY A 35 -10.83 -6.44 -16.70
CA GLY A 35 -12.05 -5.71 -16.30
C GLY A 35 -12.19 -5.47 -14.79
N GLU A 36 -11.64 -6.33 -13.94
CA GLU A 36 -11.70 -6.23 -12.48
C GLU A 36 -10.51 -5.44 -11.89
N GLN A 37 -9.40 -5.39 -12.62
CA GLN A 37 -8.18 -4.67 -12.21
C GLN A 37 -8.44 -3.19 -11.88
N ALA A 38 -9.23 -2.49 -12.71
CA ALA A 38 -9.54 -1.07 -12.47
C ALA A 38 -10.32 -0.83 -11.16
N TRP A 39 -11.19 -1.76 -10.77
CA TRP A 39 -11.90 -1.68 -9.49
C TRP A 39 -10.96 -1.99 -8.32
N GLN A 40 -10.12 -3.02 -8.46
CA GLN A 40 -9.14 -3.38 -7.43
C GLN A 40 -8.13 -2.26 -7.18
N LEU A 41 -7.60 -1.63 -8.23
CA LEU A 41 -6.69 -0.48 -8.11
C LEU A 41 -7.35 0.69 -7.35
N LYS A 42 -8.64 0.95 -7.59
CA LYS A 42 -9.40 1.96 -6.84
C LYS A 42 -9.59 1.60 -5.37
N ALA A 43 -9.84 0.32 -5.07
CA ALA A 43 -9.96 -0.17 -3.71
C ALA A 43 -8.63 -0.03 -2.96
N LEU A 44 -7.52 -0.49 -3.56
CA LEU A 44 -6.17 -0.33 -3.01
C LEU A 44 -5.83 1.15 -2.79
N ALA A 45 -6.13 2.01 -3.76
CA ALA A 45 -5.92 3.44 -3.63
C ALA A 45 -6.67 4.08 -2.45
N GLN A 46 -7.90 3.63 -2.20
CA GLN A 46 -8.69 4.08 -1.05
C GLN A 46 -8.04 3.67 0.27
N GLN A 47 -7.55 2.42 0.38
CA GLN A 47 -6.91 1.92 1.60
C GLN A 47 -5.59 2.65 1.88
N ILE A 48 -4.74 2.84 0.85
CA ILE A 48 -3.48 3.58 0.95
C ILE A 48 -3.74 5.04 1.37
N ALA A 49 -4.74 5.70 0.76
CA ALA A 49 -5.08 7.07 1.14
C ALA A 49 -5.60 7.16 2.59
N MET A 50 -6.35 6.15 3.05
CA MET A 50 -6.81 6.06 4.45
C MET A 50 -5.64 5.93 5.42
N LEU A 51 -4.61 5.14 5.08
CA LEU A 51 -3.38 5.05 5.87
C LEU A 51 -2.71 6.42 6.01
N CYS A 52 -2.50 7.13 4.90
CA CYS A 52 -1.93 8.48 4.93
C CYS A 52 -2.78 9.45 5.78
N ALA A 53 -4.11 9.40 5.66
CA ALA A 53 -5.02 10.20 6.46
C ALA A 53 -4.90 9.89 7.96
N THR A 54 -4.77 8.60 8.32
CA THR A 54 -4.59 8.13 9.71
C THR A 54 -3.29 8.67 10.30
N LEU A 55 -2.21 8.68 9.52
CA LEU A 55 -0.91 9.25 9.90
C LEU A 55 -0.87 10.79 9.85
N GLN A 56 -1.96 11.44 9.40
CA GLN A 56 -2.04 12.87 9.12
C GLN A 56 -0.96 13.33 8.12
N GLU A 57 -0.66 12.51 7.12
CA GLU A 57 0.35 12.75 6.09
C GLU A 57 -0.27 13.15 4.75
N TYR A 58 0.43 13.99 3.99
CA TYR A 58 0.11 14.31 2.60
C TYR A 58 1.38 14.19 1.76
N PRO A 59 1.82 12.96 1.46
CA PRO A 59 3.11 12.73 0.84
C PRO A 59 3.14 13.12 -0.64
N ALA A 60 4.33 13.43 -1.16
CA ALA A 60 4.59 13.46 -2.59
C ALA A 60 4.54 12.03 -3.14
N ILE A 61 3.72 11.78 -4.16
CA ILE A 61 3.55 10.46 -4.74
C ILE A 61 4.55 10.26 -5.88
N HIS A 62 5.32 9.19 -5.77
CA HIS A 62 6.25 8.70 -6.77
C HIS A 62 5.89 7.26 -7.12
N TYR A 63 6.25 6.83 -8.32
CA TYR A 63 6.11 5.43 -8.72
C TYR A 63 7.33 5.01 -9.54
N HIS A 64 7.72 3.75 -9.41
CA HIS A 64 8.71 3.16 -10.30
C HIS A 64 8.11 3.00 -11.70
N LYS A 65 8.84 3.44 -12.73
CA LYS A 65 8.37 3.33 -14.11
C LYS A 65 8.39 1.87 -14.56
N GLY A 66 7.27 1.19 -14.40
CA GLY A 66 7.06 -0.22 -14.74
C GLY A 66 5.76 -0.43 -15.53
N PRO A 67 4.94 -1.44 -15.19
CA PRO A 67 3.63 -1.67 -15.78
C PRO A 67 2.71 -0.43 -15.66
N GLU A 68 1.79 -0.25 -16.61
CA GLU A 68 0.87 0.89 -16.65
C GLU A 68 0.04 1.01 -15.35
N ASP A 69 -0.23 -0.11 -14.70
CA ASP A 69 -1.00 -0.22 -13.46
C ASP A 69 -0.36 0.55 -12.29
N THR A 70 0.98 0.63 -12.22
CA THR A 70 1.68 1.38 -11.17
C THR A 70 1.37 2.87 -11.24
N ALA A 71 1.35 3.43 -12.45
CA ALA A 71 1.00 4.81 -12.70
C ALA A 71 -0.49 5.05 -12.43
N GLN A 72 -1.36 4.13 -12.84
CA GLN A 72 -2.79 4.20 -12.57
C GLN A 72 -3.09 4.20 -11.06
N LEU A 73 -2.40 3.33 -10.29
CA LEU A 73 -2.50 3.31 -8.83
C LEU A 73 -2.05 4.63 -8.22
N ALA A 74 -0.90 5.15 -8.66
CA ALA A 74 -0.36 6.42 -8.16
C ALA A 74 -1.34 7.58 -8.39
N HIS A 75 -1.94 7.67 -9.58
CA HIS A 75 -2.94 8.67 -9.90
C HIS A 75 -4.23 8.49 -9.08
N ALA A 76 -4.67 7.24 -8.88
CA ALA A 76 -5.84 6.95 -8.07
C ALA A 76 -5.62 7.33 -6.59
N VAL A 77 -4.45 7.01 -6.02
CA VAL A 77 -4.08 7.40 -4.65
C VAL A 77 -4.06 8.93 -4.53
N LEU A 78 -3.46 9.63 -5.49
CA LEU A 78 -3.43 11.10 -5.48
C LEU A 78 -4.84 11.70 -5.46
N ALA A 79 -5.75 11.18 -6.30
CA ALA A 79 -7.13 11.64 -6.35
C ALA A 79 -7.86 11.43 -5.01
N LYS A 80 -7.59 10.30 -4.32
CA LYS A 80 -8.13 10.02 -2.99
C LYS A 80 -7.54 10.91 -1.91
N LEU A 81 -6.23 11.16 -1.92
CA LEU A 81 -5.61 12.09 -0.97
C LEU A 81 -6.11 13.53 -1.16
N ASN A 82 -6.34 13.97 -2.40
CA ASN A 82 -6.92 15.28 -2.68
C ASN A 82 -8.31 15.43 -2.06
N THR A 83 -9.14 14.38 -2.09
CA THR A 83 -10.46 14.39 -1.46
C THR A 83 -10.33 14.47 0.07
N PHE A 84 -9.46 13.65 0.68
CA PHE A 84 -9.19 13.76 2.12
C PHE A 84 -8.64 15.12 2.55
N LYS A 85 -7.79 15.76 1.73
CA LYS A 85 -7.25 17.10 2.00
C LYS A 85 -8.31 18.20 1.90
N ALA A 86 -9.28 18.05 1.00
CA ALA A 86 -10.41 18.96 0.90
C ALA A 86 -11.28 18.88 2.17
N ASP A 87 -11.50 17.68 2.69
CA ASP A 87 -12.29 17.46 3.92
C ASP A 87 -11.52 17.81 5.20
N THR A 88 -10.20 17.63 5.19
CA THR A 88 -9.30 17.90 6.34
C THR A 88 -8.14 18.81 5.93
N PRO A 89 -8.30 20.15 6.01
CA PRO A 89 -7.28 21.11 5.59
C PRO A 89 -5.99 21.10 6.43
N SER A 90 -5.94 20.38 7.56
CA SER A 90 -4.75 20.19 8.38
C SER A 90 -3.85 19.03 7.91
N LEU A 91 -4.31 18.22 6.96
CA LEU A 91 -3.58 17.06 6.46
C LEU A 91 -2.22 17.47 5.86
N GLY A 92 -1.14 16.86 6.34
CA GLY A 92 0.23 17.18 5.91
C GLY A 92 0.77 18.52 6.40
N LYS A 93 0.13 19.19 7.38
CA LYS A 93 0.68 20.41 8.00
C LYS A 93 1.70 20.06 9.08
N GLY A 94 2.94 20.49 8.90
CA GLY A 94 4.03 20.38 9.86
C GLY A 94 5.39 20.50 9.17
N PRO A 95 6.44 21.00 9.86
CA PRO A 95 7.75 21.19 9.24
C PRO A 95 8.36 19.88 8.72
N GLU A 96 8.11 18.75 9.41
CA GLU A 96 8.62 17.44 8.99
C GLU A 96 7.74 16.74 7.95
N LYS A 97 6.41 16.90 8.05
CA LYS A 97 5.40 16.28 7.17
C LYS A 97 5.43 16.78 5.72
N THR A 98 6.08 17.93 5.49
CA THR A 98 6.20 18.53 4.15
C THR A 98 7.15 17.71 3.24
N TYR A 99 8.02 16.88 3.84
CA TYR A 99 9.01 16.07 3.12
C TYR A 99 8.60 14.61 2.93
N SER A 100 7.41 14.23 3.40
CA SER A 100 6.91 12.85 3.29
C SER A 100 6.75 12.44 1.83
N GLN A 101 7.16 11.20 1.52
CA GLN A 101 7.07 10.62 0.19
C GLN A 101 6.38 9.27 0.25
N LEU A 102 5.61 8.96 -0.79
CA LEU A 102 4.99 7.66 -1.00
C LEU A 102 5.49 7.11 -2.34
N LEU A 103 6.27 6.03 -2.29
CA LEU A 103 6.77 5.35 -3.48
C LEU A 103 5.97 4.08 -3.73
N ILE A 104 5.38 3.99 -4.92
CA ILE A 104 4.66 2.80 -5.39
C ILE A 104 5.62 1.98 -6.27
N VAL A 105 5.80 0.71 -5.93
CA VAL A 105 6.67 -0.23 -6.64
C VAL A 105 5.89 -1.48 -7.03
N ASP A 106 6.26 -2.04 -8.18
CA ASP A 106 5.76 -3.33 -8.66
C ASP A 106 6.68 -4.45 -8.17
N GLN A 107 6.14 -5.61 -7.82
CA GLN A 107 6.92 -6.74 -7.32
C GLN A 107 7.96 -7.23 -8.34
N ALA A 108 7.70 -7.09 -9.64
CA ALA A 108 8.64 -7.49 -10.68
C ALA A 108 9.91 -6.62 -10.73
N THR A 109 9.97 -5.52 -9.96
CA THR A 109 11.17 -4.67 -9.86
C THR A 109 12.33 -5.41 -9.18
N ASP A 110 12.03 -6.34 -8.27
CA ASP A 110 13.02 -7.18 -7.59
C ASP A 110 12.51 -8.63 -7.47
N PRO A 111 12.73 -9.46 -8.50
CA PRO A 111 12.28 -10.84 -8.50
C PRO A 111 13.19 -11.76 -7.67
N VAL A 112 14.37 -11.28 -7.22
CA VAL A 112 15.37 -12.13 -6.56
C VAL A 112 15.14 -12.16 -5.06
N SER A 113 14.98 -11.00 -4.41
CA SER A 113 14.86 -10.93 -2.95
C SER A 113 13.76 -11.82 -2.36
N PRO A 114 12.56 -11.95 -2.95
CA PRO A 114 11.52 -12.84 -2.43
C PRO A 114 11.85 -14.35 -2.53
N LEU A 115 12.84 -14.75 -3.32
CA LEU A 115 13.23 -16.15 -3.54
C LEU A 115 14.49 -16.56 -2.77
N MET A 116 15.20 -15.59 -2.18
CA MET A 116 16.43 -15.84 -1.46
C MET A 116 16.15 -16.35 -0.04
N HIS A 117 16.87 -17.40 0.38
CA HIS A 117 16.91 -17.83 1.78
C HIS A 117 17.66 -16.79 2.61
N GLU A 118 16.91 -15.93 3.28
CA GLU A 118 17.45 -14.88 4.16
C GLU A 118 17.91 -15.43 5.51
N LEU A 119 19.00 -14.88 6.04
CA LEU A 119 19.63 -15.34 7.29
C LEU A 119 19.29 -14.44 8.50
N THR A 120 18.39 -13.48 8.31
CA THR A 120 17.82 -12.70 9.41
C THR A 120 16.78 -13.53 10.16
N PHE A 121 16.71 -13.39 11.48
CA PHE A 121 15.92 -14.29 12.34
C PHE A 121 14.46 -14.45 11.89
N GLN A 122 13.75 -13.34 11.68
CA GLN A 122 12.37 -13.37 11.26
C GLN A 122 12.21 -14.00 9.88
N ALA A 123 12.96 -13.56 8.86
CA ALA A 123 12.85 -14.12 7.52
C ALA A 123 13.16 -15.63 7.49
N MET A 124 14.24 -16.05 8.15
CA MET A 124 14.63 -17.46 8.25
C MET A 124 13.58 -18.32 8.98
N ALA A 125 12.98 -17.80 10.06
CA ALA A 125 11.98 -18.53 10.81
C ALA A 125 10.70 -18.77 9.99
N TYR A 126 10.20 -17.76 9.27
CA TYR A 126 8.99 -17.88 8.44
C TYR A 126 9.22 -18.71 7.18
N ASP A 127 10.47 -18.79 6.70
CA ASP A 127 10.84 -19.58 5.53
C ASP A 127 11.07 -21.07 5.87
N LEU A 128 11.77 -21.36 6.99
CA LEU A 128 12.16 -22.73 7.33
C LEU A 128 11.18 -23.47 8.26
N LEU A 129 10.34 -22.75 9.01
CA LEU A 129 9.41 -23.34 9.97
C LEU A 129 7.96 -23.21 9.48
N ASP A 130 7.11 -24.17 9.81
CA ASP A 130 5.67 -24.14 9.49
C ASP A 130 4.91 -23.21 10.45
N ILE A 131 5.20 -21.91 10.36
CA ILE A 131 4.51 -20.86 11.13
C ILE A 131 3.19 -20.53 10.40
N LYS A 132 2.05 -20.88 11.01
CA LYS A 132 0.72 -20.57 10.48
C LYS A 132 0.06 -19.49 11.34
N GLN A 133 -0.03 -18.28 10.78
CA GLN A 133 -0.67 -17.06 11.34
C GLN A 133 -0.25 -16.71 12.78
N ASP A 134 0.53 -15.64 12.93
CA ASP A 134 0.67 -14.98 14.24
C ASP A 134 -0.72 -14.47 14.64
N THR A 135 -1.23 -15.02 15.74
CA THR A 135 -2.54 -14.68 16.29
C THR A 135 -2.53 -13.31 16.94
#